data_AF-B8CFT4-F1
#
_entry.id   AF-B8CFT4-F1
#
_cell.length_a   1.000
_cell.length_b   1.000
_cell.length_c   1.000
_cell.angle_alpha   90.00
_cell.angle_beta   90.00
_cell.angle_gamma   90.00
#
_symmetry.space_group_name_H-M   'P 1'
#
loop_
_entity.id
_entity.type
_entity.pdbx_description
1 polymer ?
#
loop_
_entity_poly.entity_id
_entity_poly.type
_entity_poly.pdbx_seq_one_letter_code
_entity_poly.pdbx_strand_id
1 'polypeptide(L)' 'DHAINVVGWSVDTLDDGTEAQHWILRNSWSTLWGDSGYFRVRMGERDCGVTTSA' A
#
# COMPACT_ATOMS: atom_id res chain seq x y z
N ASP A 1 10.89 3.03 13.02
CA ASP A 1 10.57 1.67 12.54
C ASP A 1 9.12 1.36 12.89
N HIS A 2 8.40 0.66 12.01
CA HIS A 2 6.96 0.43 12.16
C HIS A 2 6.55 -0.85 11.44
N ALA A 3 5.71 -1.67 12.08
CA ALA A 3 5.19 -2.91 11.52
C ALA A 3 3.71 -2.74 11.15
N ILE A 4 3.36 -3.22 9.97
CA ILE A 4 2.02 -3.13 9.37
C ILE A 4 1.67 -4.47 8.71
N ASN A 5 0.39 -4.68 8.41
CA ASN A 5 -0.06 -5.92 7.77
C ASN A 5 -0.42 -5.68 6.30
N VAL A 6 0.12 -6.50 5.40
CA VAL A 6 -0.40 -6.62 4.02
C VAL A 6 -1.69 -7.42 4.07
N VAL A 7 -2.76 -6.86 3.49
CA VAL A 7 -4.09 -7.50 3.47
C VAL A 7 -4.61 -7.76 2.07
N GLY A 8 -3.94 -7.27 1.04
CA GLY A 8 -4.32 -7.49 -0.36
C GLY A 8 -3.48 -6.68 -1.34
N TRP A 9 -3.91 -6.68 -2.59
CA TRP A 9 -3.31 -5.90 -3.66
C TRP A 9 -4.39 -5.41 -4.64
N SER A 10 -4.10 -4.34 -5.38
CA SER A 10 -4.95 -3.83 -6.46
C SER A 10 -4.14 -3.50 -7.70
N VAL A 11 -4.82 -3.42 -8.84
CA VAL A 11 -4.28 -2.88 -10.10
C VAL A 11 -5.17 -1.73 -10.51
N ASP A 12 -4.57 -0.58 -10.75
CA ASP A 12 -5.25 0.62 -11.20
C ASP A 12 -4.71 0.99 -12.58
N THR A 13 -5.59 1.26 -13.53
CA THR A 13 -5.20 1.80 -14.84
C THR A 13 -5.01 3.31 -14.72
N LEU A 14 -3.83 3.82 -15.05
CA LEU A 14 -3.48 5.24 -15.03
C LEU A 14 -4.02 5.95 -16.29
N ASP A 15 -4.00 7.28 -16.26
CA ASP A 15 -4.52 8.13 -17.35
C ASP A 15 -3.81 7.90 -18.70
N ASP A 16 -2.56 7.43 -18.67
CA ASP A 16 -1.77 7.09 -19.86
C ASP A 16 -2.02 5.65 -20.38
N GLY A 17 -2.96 4.94 -19.77
CA GLY A 17 -3.32 3.56 -20.08
C GLY A 17 -2.37 2.51 -19.49
N THR A 18 -1.35 2.92 -18.72
CA THR A 18 -0.47 1.96 -18.04
C THR A 18 -1.09 1.41 -16.76
N GLU A 19 -0.68 0.22 -16.35
CA GLU A 19 -1.17 -0.42 -15.11
C GLU A 19 -0.21 -0.15 -13.95
N ALA A 20 -0.76 0.27 -12.80
CA ALA A 20 -0.05 0.43 -11.55
C ALA A 20 -0.57 -0.57 -10.52
N GLN A 21 0.34 -1.41 -10.01
CA GLN A 21 0.03 -2.37 -8.95
C GLN A 21 0.27 -1.73 -7.58
N HIS A 22 -0.60 -2.00 -6.62
CA HIS A 22 -0.51 -1.48 -5.27
C HIS A 22 -0.68 -2.58 -4.22
N TRP A 23 0.09 -2.52 -3.13
CA TRP A 23 -0.20 -3.25 -1.91
C TRP A 23 -1.27 -2.52 -1.11
N ILE A 24 -2.22 -3.26 -0.54
CA ILE A 24 -3.19 -2.74 0.43
C ILE A 24 -2.69 -3.12 1.82
N LEU A 25 -2.47 -2.09 2.64
CA LEU A 25 -1.83 -2.19 3.94
C LEU A 25 -2.81 -1.75 5.02
N ARG A 26 -2.91 -2.52 6.10
CA ARG A 26 -3.67 -2.16 7.31
C ARG A 26 -2.73 -1.58 8.36
N ASN A 27 -3.02 -0.36 8.80
CA ASN A 27 -2.31 0.30 9.88
C ASN A 27 -2.98 0.05 11.24
N SER A 28 -2.28 0.40 12.32
CA SER A 28 -2.73 0.24 13.71
C SER A 28 -3.04 1.58 14.41
N TRP A 29 -3.18 2.67 13.67
CA TRP A 29 -3.37 4.03 14.19
C TRP A 29 -4.83 4.49 14.22
N SER A 30 -5.76 3.61 14.63
CA SER A 30 -7.21 3.82 14.56
C SER A 30 -7.79 3.77 13.13
N THR A 31 -9.10 3.53 13.04
CA THR A 31 -9.85 3.57 11.78
C THR A 31 -10.08 4.99 11.26
N LEU A 32 -9.86 6.02 12.09
CA LEU A 32 -9.98 7.42 11.69
C LEU A 32 -8.77 7.90 10.86
N TRP A 33 -7.70 7.11 10.79
CA TRP A 33 -6.52 7.44 10.01
C TRP A 33 -6.58 6.80 8.63
N GLY A 34 -6.15 7.55 7.59
CA GLY A 34 -6.12 7.05 6.22
C GLY A 34 -7.51 6.72 5.68
N ASP A 35 -7.58 5.68 4.86
CA ASP A 35 -8.84 5.15 4.35
C ASP A 35 -9.37 4.07 5.30
N SER A 36 -10.09 4.50 6.35
CA SER A 36 -10.65 3.60 7.36
C SER A 36 -9.60 2.72 8.08
N GLY A 37 -8.38 3.22 8.25
CA GLY A 37 -7.23 2.51 8.83
C GLY A 37 -6.32 1.83 7.79
N TYR A 38 -6.61 1.99 6.50
CA TYR A 38 -5.85 1.39 5.41
C TYR A 38 -5.14 2.44 4.55
N PHE A 39 -4.14 1.98 3.81
CA PHE A 39 -3.47 2.77 2.79
C PHE A 39 -2.90 1.87 1.70
N ARG A 40 -2.55 2.47 0.57
CA ARG A 40 -1.98 1.78 -0.59
C ARG A 40 -0.57 2.27 -0.86
N VAL A 41 0.31 1.36 -1.26
CA VAL A 41 1.68 1.67 -1.67
C VAL A 41 1.92 1.02 -3.02
N ARG A 42 2.43 1.79 -3.99
CA ARG A 42 2.72 1.28 -5.34
C ARG A 42 3.80 0.21 -5.25
N MET A 43 3.72 -0.83 -6.05
CA MET A 43 4.74 -1.87 -6.08
C MET A 43 5.88 -1.46 -7.00
N GLY A 44 7.12 -1.70 -6.56
CA GLY A 44 8.30 -1.61 -7.43
C GLY A 44 8.93 -0.23 -7.51
N GLU A 45 8.40 0.76 -6.79
CA GLU A 45 9.10 2.02 -6.56
C GLU A 45 9.78 1.98 -5.17
N ARG A 46 10.48 3.05 -4.78
CA ARG A 46 11.22 3.10 -3.50
C ARG A 46 10.24 3.19 -2.32
N ASP A 47 9.60 2.07 -2.01
CA ASP A 47 8.41 1.92 -1.14
C ASP A 47 8.72 2.01 0.37
N CYS A 48 9.68 2.86 0.77
CA CYS A 48 10.12 3.02 2.16
C CYS A 48 10.51 1.70 2.86
N GLY A 49 10.90 0.68 2.10
CA GLY A 49 11.28 -0.63 2.64
C GLY A 49 10.13 -1.63 2.81
N VAL A 50 8.89 -1.29 2.43
CA VAL A 50 7.72 -2.20 2.49
C VAL A 50 7.97 -3.54 1.79
N THR A 51 8.80 -3.54 0.73
CA THR A 51 9.14 -4.75 -0.05
C THR A 51 10.48 -5.39 0.35
N THR A 52 11.16 -4.87 1.38
CA THR A 52 12.55 -5.28 1.71
C THR A 52 12.66 -6.30 2.84
N SER A 53 11.57 -6.62 3.53
CA SER A 53 11.54 -7.61 4.62
C SER A 53 10.14 -8.20 4.78
N ALA A 54 10.06 -9.52 4.93
CA ALA A 54 8.84 -10.27 5.23
C ALA A 54 8.92 -10.90 6.63
#